data_AF-A0AAD4YKC5-F1
#
_entry.id   AF-A0AAD4YKC5-F1
#
_cell.length_a   1.000
_cell.length_b   1.000
_cell.length_c   1.000
_cell.angle_alpha   90.00
_cell.angle_beta   90.00
_cell.angle_gamma   90.00
#
_symmetry.space_group_name_H-M   'P 1'
#
loop_
_entity.id
_entity.type
_entity.pdbx_description
1 polymer ?
#
loop_
_entity_poly.entity_id
_entity_poly.type
_entity_poly.pdbx_seq_one_letter_code
_entity_poly.pdbx_strand_id
1 'polypeptide(L)'
;MVYRPSVFLAQEDCILLDTESLADDAFEFLVCMRSALLPVRLGGDLWLEPYYPNRFARQFGFDQGVPENKLLFSVCERQRCGIEKLARAQAVLLRKDTTARFYIPRSTRIGECSWWYDLSTKNL
;
A
#
# COMPACT_ATOMS: atom_id res chain seq x y z
N MET A 1 2.35 26.13 -5.10
CA MET A 1 2.97 25.27 -4.07
C MET A 1 3.17 23.90 -4.70
N VAL A 2 4.41 23.43 -4.84
CA VAL A 2 4.69 22.11 -5.44
C VAL A 2 4.60 21.09 -4.30
N TYR A 3 3.61 20.20 -4.34
CA TYR A 3 3.53 19.07 -3.40
C TYR A 3 4.77 18.19 -3.66
N ARG A 4 5.69 18.15 -2.69
CA ARG A 4 6.75 17.15 -2.65
C ARG A 4 6.23 16.02 -1.76
N PRO A 5 6.14 14.79 -2.27
CA PRO A 5 5.85 13.64 -1.43
C PRO A 5 6.87 13.62 -0.28
N SER A 6 6.38 13.61 0.97
CA SER A 6 7.25 13.37 2.11
C SER A 6 7.73 11.92 2.03
N VAL A 7 9.04 11.72 2.14
CA VAL A 7 9.59 10.37 2.29
C VAL A 7 9.38 9.99 3.74
N PHE A 8 8.49 9.03 4.01
CA PHE A 8 8.35 8.44 5.33
C PHE A 8 9.61 7.61 5.62
N LEU A 9 10.46 8.11 6.52
CA LEU A 9 11.72 7.47 6.90
C LEU A 9 11.64 7.05 8.37
N ALA A 10 11.56 5.74 8.60
CA ALA A 10 11.62 5.20 9.94
C ALA A 10 13.08 5.22 10.45
N GLN A 11 13.29 5.75 11.65
CA GLN A 11 14.60 5.70 12.32
C GLN A 11 14.93 4.29 12.82
N GLU A 12 13.90 3.54 13.21
CA GLU A 12 13.94 2.16 13.66
C GLU A 12 12.94 1.32 12.85
N ASP A 13 13.11 -0.01 12.88
CA ASP A 13 12.15 -0.92 12.25
C ASP A 13 10.79 -0.75 12.94
N CYS A 14 9.72 -0.52 12.17
CA CYS A 14 8.39 -0.31 12.74
C CYS A 14 7.29 -1.05 11.97
N ILE A 15 6.15 -1.26 12.64
CA ILE A 15 4.95 -1.84 12.04
C ILE A 15 3.86 -0.78 12.07
N LEU A 16 3.36 -0.41 10.89
CA LEU A 16 2.13 0.37 10.78
C LEU A 16 0.94 -0.57 10.80
N LEU A 17 -0.03 -0.25 11.65
CA LEU A 17 -1.31 -0.93 11.75
C LEU A 17 -2.43 0.06 11.41
N ASP A 18 -3.25 -0.25 10.42
CA ASP A 18 -4.38 0.60 10.05
C ASP A 18 -5.57 0.38 11.00
N THR A 19 -5.59 1.15 12.09
CA THR A 19 -6.66 1.22 13.10
C THR A 19 -7.31 2.61 13.16
N GLU A 20 -7.36 3.32 12.03
CA GLU A 20 -7.86 4.72 11.91
C GLU A 20 -7.06 5.79 12.68
N SER A 21 -6.16 5.37 13.58
CA SER A 21 -5.34 6.22 14.45
C SER A 21 -4.01 6.68 13.85
N LEU A 22 -3.71 6.29 12.60
CA LEU A 22 -2.47 6.67 11.93
C LEU A 22 -2.42 8.19 11.68
N ALA A 23 -1.24 8.78 11.90
CA ALA A 23 -0.95 10.14 11.46
C ALA A 23 -1.06 10.25 9.92
N ASP A 24 -1.33 11.46 9.41
CA ASP A 24 -1.61 11.68 7.99
C ASP A 24 -0.47 11.22 7.07
N ASP A 25 0.78 11.42 7.46
CA ASP A 25 1.96 10.98 6.71
C ASP A 25 2.10 9.44 6.67
N ALA A 26 1.86 8.77 7.79
CA ALA A 26 1.84 7.32 7.89
C ALA A 26 0.66 6.73 7.09
N PHE A 27 -0.49 7.40 7.08
CA PHE A 27 -1.65 7.00 6.28
C PHE A 27 -1.41 7.20 4.78
N GLU A 28 -0.84 8.33 4.36
CA GLU A 28 -0.44 8.57 2.97
C GLU A 28 0.56 7.52 2.49
N PHE A 29 1.56 7.20 3.30
CA PHE A 29 2.51 6.11 3.02
C PHE A 29 1.79 4.76 2.86
N LEU A 30 0.87 4.46 3.77
CA LEU A 30 0.08 3.23 3.72
C LEU A 30 -0.74 3.13 2.43
N VAL A 31 -1.39 4.22 2.01
CA VAL A 31 -2.14 4.29 0.74
C VAL A 31 -1.22 4.00 -0.46
N CYS A 32 0.00 4.51 -0.46
CA CYS A 32 0.97 4.27 -1.53
C CYS A 32 1.41 2.80 -1.63
N MET A 33 1.41 2.08 -0.50
CA MET A 33 1.87 0.70 -0.37
C MET A 33 0.75 -0.34 -0.38
N ARG A 34 -0.51 0.10 -0.37
CA ARG A 34 -1.68 -0.78 -0.33
C ARG A 34 -1.99 -1.39 -1.70
N SER A 35 -2.23 -2.70 -1.71
CA SER A 35 -2.81 -3.37 -2.88
C SER A 35 -4.24 -2.88 -3.15
N ALA A 36 -4.53 -2.45 -4.37
CA ALA A 36 -5.83 -1.87 -4.74
C ALA A 36 -6.14 -2.01 -6.24
N LEU A 37 -7.26 -1.43 -6.68
CA LEU A 37 -7.50 -1.12 -8.09
C LEU A 37 -7.23 0.35 -8.31
N LEU A 38 -6.33 0.69 -9.24
CA LEU A 38 -6.00 2.06 -9.58
C LEU A 38 -6.89 2.57 -10.73
N PRO A 39 -7.59 3.69 -10.54
CA PRO A 39 -8.22 4.43 -11.63
C PRO A 39 -7.19 4.96 -12.63
N VAL A 40 -7.35 4.63 -13.90
CA VAL A 40 -6.53 5.18 -14.99
C VAL A 40 -7.45 5.78 -16.05
N ARG A 41 -7.13 6.98 -16.50
CA ARG A 41 -7.77 7.61 -17.66
C ARG A 41 -6.86 7.41 -18.88
N LEU A 42 -7.37 6.73 -19.89
CA LEU A 42 -6.69 6.53 -21.17
C LEU A 42 -7.53 7.17 -22.26
N GLY A 43 -7.13 8.38 -22.67
CA GLY A 43 -7.92 9.22 -23.57
C GLY A 43 -9.29 9.57 -22.96
N GLY A 44 -10.36 9.25 -23.70
CA GLY A 44 -11.74 9.47 -23.28
C GLY A 44 -12.26 8.45 -22.26
N ASP A 45 -11.56 7.33 -22.07
CA ASP A 45 -12.07 6.18 -21.34
C ASP A 45 -11.49 6.06 -19.93
N LEU A 46 -12.32 5.48 -19.04
CA LEU A 46 -11.94 5.13 -17.67
C LEU A 46 -11.64 3.64 -17.57
N TRP A 47 -10.57 3.33 -16.86
CA TRP A 47 -10.07 1.98 -16.66
C TRP A 47 -9.72 1.76 -15.19
N LEU A 48 -9.80 0.51 -14.77
CA LEU A 48 -9.25 0.04 -13.50
C LEU A 48 -8.17 -0.99 -13.79
N GLU A 49 -7.03 -0.84 -13.13
CA GLU A 49 -5.94 -1.82 -13.18
C GLU A 49 -5.56 -2.30 -11.77
N PRO A 50 -5.17 -3.57 -11.62
CA PRO A 50 -4.61 -4.05 -10.38
C PRO A 50 -3.31 -3.32 -10.04
N TYR A 51 -3.25 -2.78 -8.82
CA TYR A 51 -2.09 -2.10 -8.29
C TYR A 51 -1.54 -2.90 -7.11
N TYR A 52 -0.33 -3.44 -7.28
CA TYR A 52 0.39 -4.23 -6.28
C TYR A 52 1.75 -3.58 -5.98
N PRO A 53 1.75 -2.39 -5.36
CA PRO A 53 2.98 -1.65 -5.06
C PRO A 53 3.92 -2.46 -4.17
N ASN A 54 3.37 -3.36 -3.37
CA ASN A 54 4.12 -4.32 -2.57
C ASN A 54 5.12 -5.16 -3.37
N ARG A 55 4.86 -5.40 -4.66
CA ARG A 55 5.79 -6.11 -5.55
C ARG A 55 6.97 -5.22 -5.99
N PHE A 56 6.76 -3.91 -6.09
CA PHE A 56 7.77 -2.93 -6.52
C PHE A 56 8.58 -2.40 -5.32
N ALA A 57 7.92 -2.22 -4.19
CA ALA A 57 8.48 -1.79 -2.91
C ALA A 57 9.70 -2.61 -2.47
N ARG A 58 9.70 -3.92 -2.75
CA ARG A 58 10.84 -4.82 -2.48
C ARG A 58 12.13 -4.37 -3.18
N GLN A 59 12.05 -3.76 -4.36
CA GLN A 59 13.23 -3.26 -5.07
C GLN A 59 13.90 -2.06 -4.39
N PHE A 60 13.17 -1.39 -3.50
CA PHE A 60 13.68 -0.30 -2.66
C PHE A 60 13.95 -0.78 -1.22
N GLY A 61 13.97 -2.10 -0.99
CA GLY A 61 14.17 -2.71 0.32
C GLY A 61 13.04 -2.49 1.33
N PHE A 62 11.88 -1.96 0.91
CA PHE A 62 10.69 -2.01 1.75
C PHE A 62 10.20 -3.47 1.79
N ASP A 63 10.51 -4.14 2.89
CA ASP A 63 10.19 -5.55 3.09
C ASP A 63 8.70 -5.72 3.42
N GLN A 64 7.90 -5.92 2.38
CA GLN A 64 6.47 -6.09 2.55
C GLN A 64 6.13 -7.56 2.72
N GLY A 65 5.64 -7.90 3.92
CA GLY A 65 4.80 -9.07 4.12
C GLY A 65 3.67 -9.06 3.07
N VAL A 66 3.35 -10.21 2.51
CA VAL A 66 2.25 -10.34 1.55
C VAL A 66 0.98 -9.88 2.28
N PRO A 67 0.31 -8.79 1.86
CA PRO A 67 -0.96 -8.43 2.46
C PRO A 67 -1.87 -9.65 2.34
N GLU A 68 -2.51 -10.04 3.44
CA GLU A 68 -3.55 -11.05 3.40
C GLU A 68 -4.55 -10.60 2.32
N ASN A 69 -4.55 -11.28 1.18
CA ASN A 69 -5.24 -10.78 0.00
C ASN A 69 -6.74 -11.07 0.14
N LYS A 70 -7.41 -10.35 1.05
CA LYS A 70 -8.87 -10.33 1.15
C LYS A 70 -9.50 -9.61 -0.04
N LEU A 71 -8.69 -8.89 -0.81
CA LEU A 71 -9.11 -8.26 -2.05
C LEU A 71 -9.03 -9.31 -3.17
N LEU A 72 -10.19 -9.91 -3.47
CA LEU A 72 -10.38 -10.83 -4.60
C LEU A 72 -10.26 -10.09 -5.95
N PHE A 73 -9.15 -9.40 -6.20
CA PHE A 73 -8.79 -8.95 -7.54
C PHE A 73 -8.26 -10.17 -8.29
N SER A 74 -9.17 -11.05 -8.73
CA SER A 74 -8.86 -12.23 -9.56
C SER A 74 -8.42 -11.87 -10.98
N VAL A 75 -8.42 -10.58 -11.32
CA VAL A 75 -8.21 -10.10 -12.67
C VAL A 75 -6.79 -9.53 -12.73
N CYS A 76 -5.86 -10.24 -13.39
CA CYS A 76 -4.54 -9.69 -13.72
C CYS A 76 -4.58 -8.61 -14.82
N GLU A 77 -5.77 -8.28 -15.30
CA GLU A 77 -5.99 -7.48 -16.50
C GLU A 77 -6.72 -6.17 -16.20
N ARG A 78 -6.33 -5.13 -16.93
CA ARG A 78 -6.98 -3.82 -16.90
C ARG A 78 -8.39 -3.92 -17.51
N GLN A 79 -9.39 -3.34 -16.85
CA GLN A 79 -10.78 -3.37 -17.32
C GLN A 79 -11.35 -1.97 -17.53
N ARG A 80 -12.03 -1.75 -18.66
CA ARG A 80 -12.78 -0.52 -18.90
C ARG A 80 -13.95 -0.45 -17.92
N CYS A 81 -14.19 0.73 -17.34
CA CYS A 81 -15.18 0.88 -16.30
C CYS A 81 -15.99 2.18 -16.43
N GLY A 82 -17.14 2.23 -15.76
CA GLY A 82 -17.90 3.47 -15.56
C GLY A 82 -17.43 4.22 -14.30
N ILE A 83 -17.98 5.42 -14.10
CA ILE A 83 -17.63 6.31 -12.98
C ILE A 83 -17.93 5.66 -11.60
N GLU A 84 -18.98 4.85 -11.50
CA GLU A 84 -19.36 4.18 -10.24
C GLU A 84 -18.30 3.19 -9.77
N LYS A 85 -17.78 2.36 -10.69
CA LYS A 85 -16.71 1.40 -10.38
C LYS A 85 -15.43 2.13 -9.99
N LEU A 86 -15.15 3.27 -10.63
CA LEU A 86 -14.02 4.13 -10.29
C LEU A 86 -14.15 4.70 -8.87
N ALA A 87 -15.30 5.31 -8.55
CA ALA A 87 -15.57 5.86 -7.22
C ALA A 87 -15.46 4.79 -6.13
N ARG A 88 -15.96 3.57 -6.41
CA ARG A 88 -15.82 2.43 -5.50
C ARG A 88 -14.36 2.03 -5.29
N ALA A 89 -13.56 1.96 -6.35
CA ALA A 89 -12.13 1.66 -6.26
C ALA A 89 -11.38 2.70 -5.41
N GLN A 90 -11.67 3.99 -5.64
CA GLN A 90 -11.12 5.09 -4.85
C GLN A 90 -11.50 4.99 -3.37
N ALA A 91 -12.77 4.70 -3.07
CA ALA A 91 -13.25 4.53 -1.70
C ALA A 91 -12.58 3.34 -0.98
N VAL A 92 -12.33 2.24 -1.70
CA VAL A 92 -11.60 1.09 -1.17
C VAL A 92 -10.14 1.44 -0.89
N LEU A 93 -9.48 2.15 -1.81
CA LEU A 93 -8.09 2.59 -1.63
C LEU A 93 -7.91 3.45 -0.37
N LEU A 94 -8.85 4.36 -0.12
CA LEU A 94 -8.80 5.32 0.99
C LEU A 94 -9.49 4.81 2.28
N ARG A 95 -9.95 3.56 2.32
CA ARG A 95 -10.62 3.00 3.49
C ARG A 95 -9.67 2.98 4.69
N LYS A 96 -10.10 3.53 5.83
CA LYS A 96 -9.40 3.39 7.11
C LYS A 96 -9.85 2.14 7.85
N ASP A 97 -9.13 1.76 8.90
CA ASP A 97 -9.47 0.61 9.74
C ASP A 97 -9.56 -0.71 8.96
N THR A 98 -8.60 -0.93 8.06
CA THR A 98 -8.48 -2.20 7.33
C THR A 98 -7.81 -3.29 8.15
N THR A 99 -7.25 -2.97 9.33
CA THR A 99 -6.38 -3.84 10.15
C THR A 99 -5.15 -4.36 9.41
N ALA A 100 -4.83 -3.77 8.25
CA ALA A 100 -3.66 -4.12 7.47
C ALA A 100 -2.39 -3.76 8.24
N ARG A 101 -1.40 -4.65 8.16
CA ARG A 101 -0.11 -4.52 8.82
C ARG A 101 0.98 -4.34 7.77
N PHE A 102 1.77 -3.29 7.91
CA PHE A 102 2.89 -2.98 7.02
C PHE A 102 4.17 -2.85 7.83
N TYR A 103 5.16 -3.66 7.51
CA TYR A 103 6.50 -3.51 8.09
C TYR A 103 7.27 -2.45 7.30
N ILE A 104 7.88 -1.53 8.02
CA ILE A 104 8.74 -0.48 7.49
C ILE A 104 10.12 -0.68 8.10
N PRO A 105 11.13 -1.03 7.30
CA PRO A 105 12.49 -1.14 7.81
C PRO A 105 13.03 0.24 8.15
N ARG A 106 13.94 0.27 9.11
CA ARG A 106 14.75 1.45 9.42
C ARG A 106 15.49 1.92 8.17
N SER A 107 15.72 3.22 8.09
CA SER A 107 16.37 3.88 6.95
C SER A 107 17.72 3.26 6.53
N THR A 108 18.47 2.68 7.46
CA THR A 108 19.76 2.02 7.17
C THR A 108 19.64 0.70 6.42
N ARG A 109 18.43 0.13 6.29
CA ARG A 109 18.15 -1.13 5.58
C ARG A 109 17.40 -0.92 4.26
N ILE A 110 17.20 0.34 3.83
CA ILE A 110 16.59 0.64 2.53
C ILE A 110 17.46 0.05 1.42
N GLY A 111 16.85 -0.69 0.50
CA GLY A 111 17.52 -1.43 -0.57
C GLY A 111 18.04 -2.83 -0.18
N GLU A 112 18.01 -3.22 1.10
CA GLU A 112 18.46 -4.54 1.53
C GLU A 112 17.29 -5.53 1.57
N CYS A 113 17.42 -6.66 0.85
CA CYS A 113 16.45 -7.76 0.95
C CYS A 113 16.55 -8.40 2.34
N SER A 114 15.50 -8.26 3.13
CA SER A 114 15.31 -8.94 4.41
C SER A 114 14.49 -10.23 4.20
N TRP A 115 14.98 -11.35 4.71
CA TRP A 115 14.24 -12.63 4.76
C TRP A 115 13.78 -13.00 6.18
N TRP A 116 14.13 -12.14 7.15
CA TRP A 116 13.96 -12.39 8.57
C TRP A 116 12.93 -11.41 9.12
N TYR A 117 11.66 -11.81 9.09
CA TYR A 117 10.65 -11.14 9.89
C TYR A 117 10.87 -11.60 11.33
N ASP A 118 11.25 -10.68 12.21
CA ASP A 118 11.27 -11.00 13.63
C ASP A 118 9.83 -11.29 14.07
N LEU A 119 9.55 -12.56 14.37
CA LEU A 119 8.26 -13.04 14.88
C LEU A 119 8.10 -12.73 16.39
N SER A 120 8.93 -11.83 16.95
CA SER A 120 8.95 -11.53 18.39
C SER A 120 7.70 -10.82 18.90
N THR A 121 6.79 -10.33 18.05
CA THR A 121 5.39 -10.08 18.46
C THR A 121 4.58 -11.37 18.49
N LYS A 122 5.05 -12.35 19.27
CA LYS A 122 4.17 -13.28 19.97
C LYS A 122 3.72 -12.56 21.24
N ASN A 123 2.53 -11.99 21.22
CA ASN A 123 1.57 -11.99 22.34
C ASN A 123 0.28 -11.30 21.87
N LEU A 124 -0.70 -12.17 21.59
CA LEU A 124 -2.17 -11.99 21.64
C LEU A 124 -2.76 -10.65 21.19
#